data_AF-A0A935C112-F1
#
_entry.id   AF-A0A935C112-F1
#
_cell.length_a   1.000
_cell.length_b   1.000
_cell.length_c   1.000
_cell.angle_alpha   90.00
_cell.angle_beta   90.00
_cell.angle_gamma   90.00
#
_symmetry.space_group_name_H-M   'P 1'
#
loop_
_entity.id
_entity.type
_entity.pdbx_description
1 polymer ?
#
loop_
_entity_poly.entity_id
_entity_poly.type
_entity_poly.pdbx_seq_one_letter_code
_entity_poly.pdbx_strand_id
1 'polypeptide(L)'
;MFLILLCAIPTFTLAQKSRSKSRRGAAAAPAPTPVPDMRPEAALVAEQIKSISKFLFVYGKIVNGLEIAEDQAKRGQVPPAVQAKNRQSRDALVASITGLKTGLDGVVKNFQANSRMQVQYLKISYAAESVATAEQLASGGQYDEAGKSLTAAIEKLTDVIMSMRLL
;
A
#
# COMPACT_ATOMS: atom_id res chain seq x y z
N MET A 1 49.70 26.58 -55.61
CA MET A 1 49.39 27.94 -56.11
C MET A 1 48.65 28.67 -55.00
N PHE A 2 49.29 29.70 -54.44
CA PHE A 2 48.80 30.61 -53.40
C PHE A 2 47.56 31.39 -53.86
N LEU A 3 46.62 31.69 -52.94
CA LEU A 3 46.18 33.07 -52.72
C LEU A 3 45.54 33.25 -51.33
N ILE A 4 46.21 34.07 -50.52
CA ILE A 4 45.75 34.64 -49.25
C ILE A 4 44.82 35.81 -49.59
N LEU A 5 43.69 35.95 -48.89
CA LEU A 5 42.94 37.21 -48.88
C LEU A 5 42.56 37.61 -47.44
N LEU A 6 42.96 38.84 -47.14
CA LEU A 6 43.03 39.53 -45.86
C LEU A 6 41.94 40.63 -45.85
N CYS A 7 40.98 40.60 -44.92
CA CYS A 7 40.09 41.74 -44.61
C CYS A 7 39.66 41.62 -43.12
N ALA A 8 40.23 42.38 -42.20
CA ALA A 8 39.86 43.74 -41.79
C ALA A 8 38.60 43.79 -40.90
N ILE A 9 38.80 44.14 -39.63
CA ILE A 9 37.83 44.26 -38.53
C ILE A 9 37.25 45.67 -38.50
N PRO A 10 35.96 45.86 -38.14
CA PRO A 10 35.52 47.08 -37.48
C PRO A 10 35.04 46.81 -36.04
N THR A 11 35.62 47.57 -35.12
CA THR A 11 35.21 47.72 -33.73
C THR A 11 33.92 48.54 -33.66
N PHE A 12 32.83 47.94 -33.17
CA PHE A 12 31.59 48.66 -32.89
C PHE A 12 31.55 49.11 -31.43
N THR A 13 31.48 50.41 -31.24
CA THR A 13 31.22 51.09 -29.96
C THR A 13 29.73 50.98 -29.61
N LEU A 14 29.40 50.28 -28.51
CA LEU A 14 28.02 50.26 -27.99
C LEU A 14 27.76 51.52 -27.16
N ALA A 15 27.01 52.46 -27.73
CA ALA A 15 26.42 53.59 -27.00
C ALA A 15 25.27 53.09 -26.10
N GLN A 16 25.42 53.26 -24.79
CA GLN A 16 24.46 52.84 -23.77
C GLN A 16 23.28 53.83 -23.70
N LYS A 17 22.18 53.52 -24.39
CA LYS A 17 20.93 54.29 -24.29
C LYS A 17 20.18 53.91 -23.01
N SER A 18 20.18 54.83 -22.04
CA SER A 18 19.36 54.78 -20.82
C SER A 18 17.89 54.51 -21.17
N ARG A 19 17.37 53.36 -20.75
CA ARG A 19 15.96 52.99 -20.89
C ARG A 19 15.29 53.11 -19.52
N SER A 20 14.37 54.06 -19.46
CA SER A 20 13.42 54.29 -18.37
C SER A 20 12.87 52.97 -17.80
N LYS A 21 12.99 52.83 -16.48
CA LYS A 21 12.57 51.68 -15.69
C LYS A 21 11.05 51.72 -15.53
N SER A 22 10.34 51.21 -16.52
CA SER A 22 8.92 50.87 -16.37
C SER A 22 8.80 49.76 -15.31
N ARG A 23 8.19 50.07 -14.17
CA ARG A 23 7.81 49.10 -13.14
C ARG A 23 6.81 48.13 -13.76
N ARG A 24 7.32 47.01 -14.26
CA ARG A 24 6.54 45.83 -14.60
C ARG A 24 5.89 45.35 -13.30
N GLY A 25 4.56 45.52 -13.20
CA GLY A 25 3.79 44.97 -12.09
C GLY A 25 4.13 43.49 -11.93
N ALA A 26 4.45 43.08 -10.71
CA ALA A 26 4.68 41.68 -10.40
C ALA A 26 3.45 40.88 -10.85
N ALA A 27 3.65 39.90 -11.72
CA ALA A 27 2.60 38.94 -12.03
C ALA A 27 2.16 38.31 -10.71
N ALA A 28 0.86 38.35 -10.42
CA ALA A 28 0.30 37.71 -9.24
C ALA A 28 0.74 36.24 -9.23
N ALA A 29 1.31 35.78 -8.12
CA ALA A 29 1.64 34.38 -7.95
C ALA A 29 0.38 33.54 -8.19
N PRO A 30 0.45 32.44 -8.96
CA PRO A 30 -0.70 31.58 -9.16
C PRO A 30 -1.19 31.10 -7.79
N ALA A 31 -2.50 31.21 -7.56
CA ALA A 31 -3.12 30.70 -6.35
C ALA A 31 -2.79 29.20 -6.21
N PRO A 32 -2.40 28.72 -5.01
CA PRO A 32 -2.09 27.31 -4.83
C PRO A 32 -3.32 26.48 -5.19
N THR A 33 -3.16 25.52 -6.11
CA THR A 33 -4.22 24.57 -6.46
C THR A 33 -4.64 23.84 -5.18
N PRO A 34 -5.94 23.77 -4.86
CA PRO A 34 -6.41 23.05 -3.69
C PRO A 34 -5.90 21.62 -3.73
N VAL A 35 -5.12 21.24 -2.72
CA VAL A 35 -4.66 19.87 -2.57
C VAL A 35 -5.88 19.04 -2.23
N PRO A 36 -6.26 18.07 -3.05
CA PRO A 36 -7.52 17.42 -2.84
C PRO A 36 -7.43 16.40 -1.71
N ASP A 37 -8.39 16.50 -0.80
CA ASP A 37 -8.54 15.71 0.42
C ASP A 37 -8.68 14.20 0.11
N MET A 38 -8.01 13.37 0.92
CA MET A 38 -7.96 11.90 0.81
C MET A 38 -8.62 11.20 2.01
N ARG A 39 -9.36 11.92 2.86
CA ARG A 39 -10.07 11.34 4.02
C ARG A 39 -10.99 10.17 3.66
N PRO A 40 -11.78 10.19 2.57
CA PRO A 40 -12.64 9.06 2.21
C PRO A 40 -11.84 7.78 1.92
N GLU A 41 -10.74 7.89 1.19
CA GLU A 41 -9.85 6.76 0.88
C GLU A 41 -9.11 6.27 2.12
N ALA A 42 -8.69 7.18 3.00
CA ALA A 42 -8.07 6.84 4.28
C ALA A 42 -9.03 6.06 5.18
N ALA A 43 -10.32 6.41 5.17
CA ALA A 43 -11.33 5.67 5.92
C ALA A 43 -11.48 4.23 5.44
N LEU A 44 -11.44 3.99 4.12
CA LEU A 44 -11.48 2.63 3.56
C LEU A 44 -10.29 1.79 4.02
N VAL A 45 -9.08 2.36 4.02
CA VAL A 45 -7.87 1.68 4.50
C VAL A 45 -7.95 1.42 6.01
N ALA A 46 -8.45 2.39 6.79
CA ALA A 46 -8.61 2.24 8.23
C ALA A 46 -9.60 1.13 8.59
N GLU A 47 -10.68 0.94 7.82
CA GLU A 47 -11.60 -0.18 8.01
C GLU A 47 -10.94 -1.55 7.76
N GLN A 48 -10.02 -1.65 6.79
CA GLN A 48 -9.24 -2.87 6.58
C GLN A 48 -8.29 -3.15 7.75
N ILE A 49 -7.60 -2.12 8.25
CA ILE A 49 -6.76 -2.24 9.47
C ILE A 49 -7.58 -2.79 10.63
N LYS A 50 -8.74 -2.18 10.92
CA LYS A 50 -9.63 -2.65 12.00
C LYS A 50 -10.06 -4.10 11.81
N SER A 51 -10.41 -4.47 10.58
CA SER A 51 -10.87 -5.83 10.26
C SER A 51 -9.78 -6.87 10.49
N ILE A 52 -8.56 -6.61 10.01
CA ILE A 52 -7.41 -7.49 10.23
C ILE A 52 -7.03 -7.54 11.71
N SER A 53 -7.01 -6.41 12.42
CA SER A 53 -6.69 -6.38 13.85
C SER A 53 -7.70 -7.16 14.70
N LYS A 54 -9.00 -7.03 14.42
CA LYS A 54 -10.05 -7.81 15.10
C LYS A 54 -9.90 -9.30 14.86
N PHE A 55 -9.54 -9.68 13.63
CA PHE A 55 -9.24 -11.07 13.32
C PHE A 55 -8.01 -11.57 14.09
N LEU A 56 -6.91 -10.82 14.11
CA LEU A 56 -5.70 -11.17 14.87
C LEU A 56 -5.97 -11.35 16.37
N PHE A 57 -6.88 -10.56 16.95
CA PHE A 57 -7.27 -10.70 18.35
C PHE A 57 -7.82 -12.11 18.67
N VAL A 58 -8.57 -12.73 17.74
CA VAL A 58 -9.10 -14.09 17.92
C VAL A 58 -8.21 -15.17 17.31
N TYR A 59 -7.29 -14.79 16.41
CA TYR A 59 -6.41 -15.68 15.65
C TYR A 59 -5.59 -16.60 16.56
N GLY A 60 -4.90 -16.04 17.55
CA GLY A 60 -4.02 -16.81 18.44
C GLY A 60 -4.75 -17.95 19.18
N LYS A 61 -6.00 -17.71 19.58
CA LYS A 61 -6.84 -18.74 20.22
C LYS A 61 -7.21 -19.87 19.26
N ILE A 62 -7.51 -19.53 18.00
CA ILE A 62 -7.85 -20.52 16.96
C ILE A 62 -6.63 -21.39 16.65
N VAL A 63 -5.48 -20.74 16.41
CA VAL A 63 -4.23 -21.43 16.07
C VAL A 63 -3.75 -22.35 17.17
N ASN A 64 -3.75 -21.90 18.42
CA ASN A 64 -3.38 -22.76 19.55
C ASN A 64 -4.24 -24.04 19.60
N GLY A 65 -5.55 -23.91 19.35
CA GLY A 65 -6.44 -25.05 19.26
C GLY A 65 -6.10 -26.01 18.11
N LEU A 66 -5.68 -25.46 16.96
CA LEU A 66 -5.24 -26.25 15.79
C LEU A 66 -3.92 -26.97 16.03
N GLU A 67 -2.95 -26.33 16.67
CA GLU A 67 -1.65 -26.93 16.99
C GLU A 67 -1.79 -28.09 17.97
N ILE A 68 -2.56 -27.91 19.05
CA ILE A 68 -2.85 -28.99 20.02
C ILE A 68 -3.54 -30.16 19.31
N ALA A 69 -4.51 -29.85 18.45
CA ALA A 69 -5.23 -30.83 17.65
C ALA A 69 -4.32 -31.65 16.71
N GLU A 70 -3.37 -30.98 16.05
CA GLU A 70 -2.40 -31.63 15.16
C GLU A 70 -1.43 -32.51 15.94
N ASP A 71 -0.98 -32.06 17.12
CA ASP A 71 -0.11 -32.87 17.98
C ASP A 71 -0.80 -34.12 18.52
N GLN A 72 -2.07 -34.02 18.91
CA GLN A 72 -2.86 -35.19 19.31
C GLN A 72 -3.07 -36.14 18.12
N ALA A 73 -3.29 -35.60 16.92
CA ALA A 73 -3.49 -36.41 15.70
C ALA A 73 -2.23 -37.20 15.35
N LYS A 74 -1.05 -36.57 15.44
CA LYS A 74 0.25 -37.23 15.24
C LYS A 74 0.48 -38.39 16.22
N ARG A 75 -0.07 -38.29 17.43
CA ARG A 75 0.01 -39.33 18.47
C ARG A 75 -1.01 -40.46 18.28
N GLY A 76 -1.88 -40.40 17.26
CA GLY A 76 -2.91 -41.41 17.00
C GLY A 76 -4.07 -41.39 17.99
N GLN A 77 -4.22 -40.32 18.79
CA GLN A 77 -5.14 -40.28 19.93
C GLN A 77 -6.44 -39.49 19.67
N VAL A 78 -6.80 -39.26 18.40
CA VAL A 78 -7.90 -38.34 18.05
C VAL A 78 -9.12 -39.09 17.52
N PRO A 79 -10.26 -39.07 18.23
CA PRO A 79 -11.52 -39.61 17.73
C PRO A 79 -11.94 -38.96 16.41
N PRO A 80 -12.64 -39.67 15.51
CA PRO A 80 -13.06 -39.13 14.21
C PRO A 80 -13.83 -37.81 14.30
N ALA A 81 -14.69 -37.64 15.31
CA ALA A 81 -15.45 -36.41 15.54
C ALA A 81 -14.54 -35.20 15.83
N VAL A 82 -13.43 -35.40 16.55
CA VAL A 82 -12.46 -34.35 16.84
C VAL A 82 -11.65 -34.01 15.58
N GLN A 83 -11.28 -35.02 14.77
CA GLN A 83 -10.62 -34.78 13.48
C GLN A 83 -11.48 -33.94 12.53
N ALA A 84 -12.78 -34.23 12.45
CA ALA A 84 -13.72 -33.46 11.63
C ALA A 84 -13.82 -32.00 12.10
N LYS A 85 -13.91 -31.78 13.42
CA LYS A 85 -13.92 -30.43 14.01
C LYS A 85 -12.63 -29.67 13.72
N ASN A 86 -11.47 -30.34 13.77
CA ASN A 86 -10.18 -29.72 13.46
C ASN A 86 -10.10 -29.28 11.99
N ARG A 87 -10.57 -30.12 11.06
CA ARG A 87 -10.70 -29.75 9.64
C ARG A 87 -11.59 -28.53 9.47
N GLN A 88 -12.78 -28.55 10.08
CA GLN A 88 -13.71 -27.43 10.04
C GLN A 88 -13.09 -26.12 10.57
N SER A 89 -12.33 -26.18 11.68
CA SER A 89 -11.64 -25.01 12.23
C SER A 89 -10.56 -24.47 11.28
N ARG A 90 -9.83 -25.34 10.58
CA ARG A 90 -8.85 -24.92 9.56
C ARG A 90 -9.54 -24.26 8.36
N ASP A 91 -10.58 -24.89 7.85
CA ASP A 91 -11.35 -24.37 6.71
C ASP A 91 -11.95 -23.01 7.05
N ALA A 92 -12.48 -22.85 8.27
CA ALA A 92 -13.01 -21.58 8.76
C ALA A 92 -11.91 -20.51 8.93
N LEU A 93 -10.71 -20.89 9.39
CA LEU A 93 -9.57 -20.00 9.50
C LEU A 93 -9.16 -19.46 8.12
N VAL A 94 -8.95 -20.36 7.15
CA VAL A 94 -8.56 -20.00 5.78
C VAL A 94 -9.64 -19.14 5.15
N ALA A 95 -10.92 -19.53 5.25
CA ALA A 95 -12.04 -18.76 4.72
C ALA A 95 -12.13 -17.34 5.32
N SER A 96 -11.79 -17.18 6.60
CA SER A 96 -11.74 -15.86 7.23
C SER A 96 -10.63 -14.99 6.63
N ILE A 97 -9.44 -15.55 6.38
CA ILE A 97 -8.34 -14.84 5.71
C ILE A 97 -8.71 -14.50 4.26
N THR A 98 -9.34 -15.41 3.53
CA THR A 98 -9.88 -15.15 2.18
C THR A 98 -10.87 -13.99 2.21
N GLY A 99 -11.70 -13.88 3.25
CA GLY A 99 -12.61 -12.75 3.45
C GLY A 99 -11.87 -11.42 3.62
N LEU A 100 -10.81 -11.40 4.43
CA LEU A 100 -9.95 -10.21 4.61
C LEU A 100 -9.30 -9.80 3.28
N LYS A 101 -8.76 -10.77 2.53
CA LYS A 101 -8.17 -10.55 1.21
C LYS A 101 -9.18 -9.93 0.25
N THR A 102 -10.38 -10.51 0.18
CA THR A 102 -11.46 -9.99 -0.69
C THR A 102 -11.83 -8.56 -0.35
N GLY A 103 -11.93 -8.23 0.95
CA GLY A 103 -12.17 -6.86 1.42
C GLY A 103 -11.08 -5.89 0.98
N LEU A 104 -9.82 -6.29 1.15
CA LEU A 104 -8.67 -5.48 0.77
C LEU A 104 -8.54 -5.32 -0.76
N ASP A 105 -8.75 -6.37 -1.54
CA ASP A 105 -8.77 -6.33 -3.01
C ASP A 105 -9.82 -5.34 -3.53
N GLY A 106 -10.96 -5.21 -2.85
CA GLY A 106 -11.95 -4.18 -3.14
C GLY A 106 -11.39 -2.77 -3.00
N VAL A 107 -10.60 -2.50 -1.95
CA VAL A 107 -9.93 -1.21 -1.76
C VAL A 107 -8.84 -1.00 -2.81
N VAL A 108 -8.05 -2.03 -3.13
CA VAL A 108 -7.03 -1.96 -4.20
C VAL A 108 -7.65 -1.56 -5.53
N LYS A 109 -8.78 -2.18 -5.92
CA LYS A 109 -9.50 -1.85 -7.16
C LYS A 109 -9.98 -0.39 -7.18
N ASN A 110 -10.52 0.10 -6.06
CA ASN A 110 -10.94 1.49 -5.94
C ASN A 110 -9.76 2.47 -6.14
N PHE A 111 -8.59 2.14 -5.60
CA PHE A 111 -7.38 2.96 -5.75
C PHE A 111 -6.84 2.89 -7.16
N GLN A 112 -6.85 1.72 -7.79
CA GLN A 112 -6.43 1.52 -9.18
C GLN A 112 -7.30 2.35 -10.14
N ALA A 113 -8.61 2.40 -9.91
CA ALA A 113 -9.55 3.17 -10.72
C ALA A 113 -9.39 4.69 -10.58
N ASN A 114 -8.71 5.17 -9.53
CA ASN A 114 -8.51 6.59 -9.27
C ASN A 114 -7.09 7.02 -9.68
N SER A 115 -6.98 7.79 -10.77
CA SER A 115 -5.69 8.29 -11.27
C SER A 115 -4.90 9.14 -10.27
N ARG A 116 -5.57 9.72 -9.26
CA ARG A 116 -4.92 10.48 -8.19
C ARG A 116 -4.27 9.60 -7.11
N MET A 117 -4.59 8.31 -7.10
CA MET A 117 -4.15 7.36 -6.08
C MET A 117 -3.04 6.43 -6.55
N GLN A 118 -2.40 6.67 -7.70
CA GLN A 118 -1.42 5.73 -8.28
C GLN A 118 -0.25 5.39 -7.34
N VAL A 119 0.22 6.36 -6.55
CA VAL A 119 1.27 6.12 -5.55
C VAL A 119 0.74 5.27 -4.40
N GLN A 120 -0.44 5.58 -3.89
CA GLN A 120 -1.07 4.84 -2.80
C GLN A 120 -1.51 3.44 -3.24
N TYR A 121 -1.93 3.27 -4.49
CA TYR A 121 -2.27 2.00 -5.15
C TYR A 121 -1.09 1.02 -5.05
N LEU A 122 0.12 1.47 -5.42
CA LEU A 122 1.30 0.63 -5.33
C LEU A 122 1.61 0.22 -3.88
N LYS A 123 1.37 1.10 -2.91
CA LYS A 123 1.59 0.77 -1.49
C LYS A 123 0.57 -0.23 -0.97
N ILE A 124 -0.72 -0.04 -1.31
CA ILE A 124 -1.78 -0.94 -0.86
C ILE A 124 -1.69 -2.31 -1.53
N SER A 125 -1.13 -2.43 -2.75
CA SER A 125 -0.90 -3.73 -3.36
C SER A 125 0.10 -4.59 -2.58
N TYR A 126 1.12 -4.00 -1.95
CA TYR A 126 2.04 -4.75 -1.07
C TYR A 126 1.36 -5.24 0.21
N ALA A 127 0.38 -4.49 0.73
CA ALA A 127 -0.45 -4.96 1.83
C ALA A 127 -1.33 -6.14 1.39
N ALA A 128 -1.94 -6.06 0.19
CA ALA A 128 -2.74 -7.14 -0.38
C ALA A 128 -1.92 -8.42 -0.60
N GLU A 129 -0.68 -8.29 -1.08
CA GLU A 129 0.27 -9.40 -1.20
C GLU A 129 0.59 -10.06 0.14
N SER A 130 0.70 -9.26 1.21
CA SER A 130 0.91 -9.81 2.57
C SER A 130 -0.30 -10.63 3.03
N VAL A 131 -1.54 -10.17 2.77
CA VAL A 131 -2.74 -10.95 3.09
C VAL A 131 -2.85 -12.22 2.24
N ALA A 132 -2.50 -12.15 0.95
CA ALA A 132 -2.44 -13.33 0.08
C ALA A 132 -1.39 -14.35 0.54
N THR A 133 -0.24 -13.88 1.00
CA THR A 133 0.80 -14.72 1.61
C THR A 133 0.29 -15.40 2.87
N ALA A 134 -0.42 -14.67 3.74
CA ALA A 134 -1.03 -15.25 4.94
C ALA A 134 -2.04 -16.35 4.61
N GLU A 135 -2.87 -16.16 3.57
CA GLU A 135 -3.83 -17.17 3.10
C GLU A 135 -3.11 -18.46 2.67
N GLN A 136 -2.04 -18.33 1.88
CA GLN A 136 -1.25 -19.46 1.42
C GLN A 136 -0.57 -20.19 2.60
N LEU A 137 0.04 -19.45 3.53
CA LEU A 137 0.69 -20.00 4.71
C LEU A 137 -0.30 -20.74 5.61
N ALA A 138 -1.48 -20.16 5.88
CA ALA A 138 -2.51 -20.79 6.69
C ALA A 138 -3.05 -22.06 6.03
N SER A 139 -3.23 -22.05 4.71
CA SER A 139 -3.62 -23.23 3.93
C SER A 139 -2.57 -24.34 3.99
N GLY A 140 -1.29 -23.97 4.13
CA GLY A 140 -0.16 -24.88 4.31
C GLY A 140 0.08 -25.31 5.78
N GLY A 141 -0.77 -24.91 6.72
CA GLY A 141 -0.59 -25.20 8.15
C GLY A 141 0.50 -24.39 8.84
N GLN A 142 1.05 -23.35 8.19
CA GLN A 142 2.09 -22.48 8.72
C GLN A 142 1.46 -21.28 9.45
N TYR A 143 0.75 -21.55 10.56
CA TYR A 143 -0.10 -20.56 11.20
C TYR A 143 0.67 -19.40 11.87
N ASP A 144 1.83 -19.65 12.48
CA ASP A 144 2.64 -18.58 13.07
C ASP A 144 3.10 -17.57 11.99
N GLU A 145 3.62 -18.08 10.88
CA GLU A 145 4.06 -17.27 9.74
C GLU A 145 2.88 -16.54 9.07
N ALA A 146 1.72 -17.18 8.97
CA ALA A 146 0.50 -16.51 8.49
C ALA A 146 0.10 -15.33 9.38
N GLY A 147 0.20 -15.48 10.71
CA GLY A 147 -0.04 -14.41 11.67
C GLY A 147 0.93 -13.23 11.51
N LYS A 148 2.22 -13.51 11.36
CA LYS A 148 3.25 -12.49 11.07
C LYS A 148 2.95 -11.74 9.78
N SER A 149 2.52 -12.46 8.74
CA SER A 149 2.19 -11.88 7.45
C SER A 149 0.98 -10.93 7.53
N LEU A 150 -0.04 -11.27 8.33
CA LEU A 150 -1.18 -10.38 8.62
C LEU A 150 -0.77 -9.14 9.41
N THR A 151 0.13 -9.26 10.38
CA THR A 151 0.70 -8.10 11.09
C THR A 151 1.44 -7.18 10.12
N ALA A 152 2.25 -7.75 9.23
CA ALA A 152 2.95 -7.00 8.19
C ALA A 152 1.99 -6.33 7.19
N ALA A 153 0.78 -6.86 6.99
CA ALA A 153 -0.26 -6.20 6.21
C ALA A 153 -0.79 -4.94 6.93
N ILE A 154 -1.03 -4.99 8.24
CA ILE A 154 -1.47 -3.84 9.05
C ILE A 154 -0.42 -2.72 9.01
N GLU A 155 0.86 -3.06 9.17
CA GLU A 155 1.97 -2.10 9.08
C GLU A 155 1.95 -1.38 7.73
N LYS A 156 1.89 -2.13 6.63
CA LYS A 156 1.83 -1.55 5.28
C LYS A 156 0.58 -0.70 5.07
N LEU A 157 -0.59 -1.12 5.55
CA LEU A 157 -1.82 -0.32 5.47
C LEU A 157 -1.70 0.99 6.26
N THR A 158 -1.03 0.95 7.41
CA THR A 158 -0.72 2.14 8.22
C THR A 158 0.17 3.09 7.43
N ASP A 159 1.21 2.58 6.75
CA ASP A 159 2.07 3.37 5.86
C ASP A 159 1.30 3.99 4.68
N VAL A 160 0.27 3.30 4.17
CA VAL A 160 -0.62 3.90 3.15
C VAL A 160 -1.30 5.13 3.73
N ILE A 161 -1.95 5.03 4.91
CA ILE A 161 -2.64 6.16 5.56
C ILE A 161 -1.65 7.30 5.84
N MET A 162 -0.46 7.01 6.37
CA MET A 162 0.56 8.02 6.65
C MET A 162 1.05 8.74 5.39
N SER A 163 0.90 8.10 4.23
CA SER A 163 1.24 8.72 2.94
C SER A 163 0.10 9.51 2.28
N MET A 164 -1.09 9.49 2.88
CA MET A 164 -2.22 10.29 2.41
C MET A 164 -2.20 11.69 3.01
N ARG A 165 -2.68 12.67 2.24
CA ARG A 165 -2.87 14.04 2.73
C ARG A 165 -4.28 14.19 3.29
N LEU A 166 -4.34 14.39 4.61
CA LEU A 166 -5.57 14.60 5.37
C LEU A 166 -5.59 16.07 5.84
N LEU A 167 -5.90 16.98 4.92
CA LEU A 167 -5.95 18.43 5.18
C LEU A 167 -7.39 18.93 5.16
#